data_AF-A0A096H648-F1
#
_entry.id   AF-A0A096H648-F1
#
_cell.length_a   1.000
_cell.length_b   1.000
_cell.length_c   1.000
_cell.angle_alpha   90.00
_cell.angle_beta   90.00
_cell.angle_gamma   90.00
#
_symmetry.space_group_name_H-M   'P 1'
#
loop_
_entity.id
_entity.type
_entity.pdbx_description
1 polymer ?
#
loop_
_entity_poly.entity_id
_entity_poly.type
_entity_poly.pdbx_seq_one_letter_code
_entity_poly.pdbx_strand_id
1 'polypeptide(L)'
;MSRDPMAGKYQKPFKHEYLMAQLILKDKGGELSWSTKDYEAFTFTAEGVRILFYPHTTNSTGNVQCRVRDHGSKNKNLARKIMADLYVGSGHSVTFYCKGLGSNEAYELAGKEAWNNAGWAHRQAMQIRFPTKKEKA
;
A
#
# COMPACT_ATOMS: atom_id res chain seq x y z
N MET A 1 10.25 -23.26 -8.85
CA MET A 1 10.52 -21.93 -8.26
C MET A 1 11.08 -22.15 -6.87
N SER A 2 12.15 -21.45 -6.49
CA SER A 2 12.63 -21.46 -5.10
C SER A 2 11.57 -20.85 -4.19
N ARG A 3 11.39 -21.41 -2.99
CA ARG A 3 10.57 -20.78 -1.95
C ARG A 3 11.18 -19.45 -1.54
N ASP A 4 10.33 -18.52 -1.15
CA ASP A 4 10.75 -17.23 -0.64
C ASP A 4 11.20 -17.37 0.83
N PRO A 5 12.48 -17.13 1.18
CA PRO A 5 12.95 -17.25 2.56
C PRO A 5 12.27 -16.27 3.54
N MET A 6 11.65 -15.22 3.00
CA MET A 6 10.94 -14.18 3.74
C MET A 6 9.42 -14.39 3.81
N ALA A 7 8.89 -15.47 3.22
CA ALA A 7 7.47 -15.81 3.31
C ALA A 7 7.00 -15.83 4.78
N GLY A 8 5.92 -15.10 5.07
CA GLY A 8 5.38 -14.93 6.43
C GLY A 8 6.21 -14.05 7.38
N LYS A 9 7.35 -13.49 6.94
CA LYS A 9 8.25 -12.66 7.77
C LYS A 9 8.25 -11.18 7.38
N TYR A 10 7.31 -10.78 6.54
CA TYR A 10 7.21 -9.43 6.01
C TYR A 10 6.66 -8.38 6.99
N GLN A 11 6.15 -8.80 8.14
CA GLN A 11 5.58 -7.91 9.15
C GLN A 11 6.54 -6.81 9.61
N LYS A 12 7.78 -7.18 9.93
CA LYS A 12 8.80 -6.24 10.41
C LYS A 12 9.27 -5.27 9.30
N PRO A 13 9.71 -5.74 8.11
CA PRO A 13 10.21 -4.85 7.08
C PRO A 13 9.14 -3.94 6.49
N PHE A 14 7.88 -4.39 6.42
CA PHE A 14 6.78 -3.62 5.80
C PHE A 14 5.77 -3.06 6.81
N LYS A 15 6.14 -2.94 8.09
CA LYS A 15 5.25 -2.38 9.12
C LYS A 15 4.78 -0.98 8.79
N HIS A 16 5.65 -0.15 8.20
CA HIS A 16 5.31 1.24 7.83
C HIS A 16 4.25 1.28 6.75
N GLU A 17 4.45 0.48 5.72
CA GLU A 17 3.56 0.34 4.58
C GLU A 17 2.23 -0.23 5.05
N TYR A 18 2.22 -1.25 5.88
CA TYR A 18 1.00 -1.78 6.45
C TYR A 18 0.19 -0.71 7.19
N LEU A 19 0.83 0.11 8.04
CA LEU A 19 0.17 1.22 8.72
C LEU A 19 -0.38 2.26 7.74
N MET A 20 0.37 2.63 6.70
CA MET A 20 -0.13 3.54 5.65
C MET A 20 -1.36 2.95 4.95
N ALA A 21 -1.31 1.67 4.57
CA ALA A 21 -2.43 0.99 3.93
C ALA A 21 -3.64 0.92 4.86
N GLN A 22 -3.46 0.64 6.16
CA GLN A 22 -4.56 0.66 7.13
C GLN A 22 -5.24 2.03 7.20
N LEU A 23 -4.46 3.11 7.27
CA LEU A 23 -5.01 4.47 7.30
C LEU A 23 -5.80 4.80 6.03
N ILE A 24 -5.25 4.47 4.86
CA ILE A 24 -5.87 4.76 3.55
C ILE A 24 -7.14 3.93 3.33
N LEU A 25 -7.15 2.68 3.81
CA LEU A 25 -8.19 1.70 3.49
C LEU A 25 -9.25 1.55 4.58
N LYS A 26 -9.14 2.27 5.71
CA LYS A 26 -10.02 2.13 6.87
C LYS A 26 -11.53 2.17 6.54
N ASP A 27 -11.92 3.02 5.58
CA ASP A 27 -13.33 3.23 5.21
C ASP A 27 -13.72 2.51 3.91
N LYS A 28 -12.88 1.57 3.42
CA LYS A 28 -13.09 0.89 2.14
C LYS A 28 -13.84 -0.44 2.27
N GLY A 29 -14.41 -0.74 3.43
CA GLY A 29 -15.29 -1.89 3.65
C GLY A 29 -14.61 -3.25 3.43
N GLY A 30 -13.33 -3.37 3.81
CA GLY A 30 -12.55 -4.59 3.65
C GLY A 30 -11.55 -4.81 4.76
N GLU A 31 -10.80 -5.89 4.65
CA GLU A 31 -9.83 -6.33 5.64
C GLU A 31 -8.42 -6.28 5.06
N LEU A 32 -7.49 -5.68 5.83
CA LEU A 32 -6.06 -5.77 5.58
C LEU A 32 -5.48 -6.87 6.45
N SER A 33 -4.73 -7.80 5.85
CA SER A 33 -4.17 -8.96 6.55
C SER A 33 -2.76 -9.29 6.07
N TRP A 34 -1.87 -9.66 7.00
CA TRP A 34 -0.54 -10.16 6.67
C TRP A 34 -0.61 -11.48 5.92
N SER A 35 0.21 -11.64 4.88
CA SER A 35 0.27 -12.88 4.12
C SER A 35 1.39 -13.79 4.62
N THR A 36 1.16 -15.10 4.54
CA THR A 36 2.14 -16.16 4.80
C THR A 36 2.67 -16.78 3.51
N LYS A 37 2.22 -16.30 2.35
CA LYS A 37 2.56 -16.85 1.03
C LYS A 37 3.88 -16.28 0.51
N ASP A 38 4.49 -17.03 -0.42
CA ASP A 38 5.71 -16.60 -1.10
C ASP A 38 5.50 -15.27 -1.83
N TYR A 39 6.42 -14.32 -1.64
CA TYR A 39 6.42 -13.01 -2.28
C TYR A 39 5.15 -12.18 -2.05
N GLU A 40 4.41 -12.45 -0.98
CA GLU A 40 3.25 -11.67 -0.56
C GLU A 40 3.53 -11.05 0.82
N ALA A 41 3.56 -9.72 0.91
CA ALA A 41 3.73 -9.05 2.19
C ALA A 41 2.41 -9.05 2.98
N PHE A 42 1.37 -8.50 2.37
CA PHE A 42 0.01 -8.44 2.93
C PHE A 42 -1.02 -8.25 1.83
N THR A 43 -2.29 -8.39 2.17
CA THR A 43 -3.41 -8.27 1.22
C THR A 43 -4.51 -7.40 1.78
N PHE A 44 -5.21 -6.67 0.91
CA PHE A 44 -6.50 -6.08 1.21
C PHE A 44 -7.59 -6.84 0.47
N THR A 45 -8.65 -7.25 1.16
CA THR A 45 -9.80 -7.94 0.57
C THR A 45 -11.08 -7.23 0.97
N ALA A 46 -11.88 -6.85 -0.02
CA ALA A 46 -13.22 -6.30 0.13
C ALA A 46 -14.18 -7.04 -0.82
N GLU A 47 -15.47 -6.74 -0.76
CA GLU A 47 -16.44 -7.36 -1.67
C GLU A 47 -16.04 -7.12 -3.15
N GLY A 48 -15.77 -8.22 -3.86
CA GLY A 48 -15.39 -8.18 -5.27
C GLY A 48 -13.99 -7.58 -5.57
N VAL A 49 -13.18 -7.26 -4.56
CA VAL A 49 -11.85 -6.67 -4.72
C VAL A 49 -10.81 -7.40 -3.88
N ARG A 50 -9.65 -7.67 -4.49
CA ARG A 50 -8.46 -8.18 -3.81
C ARG A 50 -7.21 -7.48 -4.32
N ILE A 51 -6.52 -6.77 -3.43
CA ILE A 51 -5.26 -6.07 -3.70
C ILE A 51 -4.13 -6.78 -2.98
N LEU A 52 -3.07 -7.09 -3.72
CA LEU A 52 -1.86 -7.67 -3.17
C LEU A 52 -0.77 -6.62 -2.98
N PHE A 53 -0.15 -6.64 -1.81
CA PHE A 53 1.05 -5.89 -1.48
C PHE A 53 2.25 -6.84 -1.47
N TYR A 54 3.28 -6.52 -2.23
CA TYR A 54 4.41 -7.44 -2.42
C TYR A 54 5.75 -6.69 -2.45
N PRO A 55 6.83 -7.33 -1.95
CA PRO A 55 8.17 -6.79 -2.07
C PRO A 55 8.58 -6.75 -3.55
N HIS A 56 9.19 -5.65 -3.94
CA HIS A 56 9.84 -5.53 -5.22
C HIS A 56 11.22 -4.93 -5.05
N THR A 57 12.24 -5.67 -5.49
CA THR A 57 13.61 -5.20 -5.53
C THR A 57 13.89 -4.59 -6.90
N THR A 58 14.32 -3.33 -6.91
CA THR A 58 14.81 -2.70 -8.14
C THR A 58 16.20 -3.24 -8.44
N ASN A 59 16.33 -4.06 -9.48
CA ASN A 59 17.57 -4.79 -9.79
C ASN A 59 18.80 -3.88 -9.96
N SER A 60 18.64 -2.65 -10.45
CA SER A 60 19.75 -1.73 -10.68
C SER A 60 20.32 -1.10 -9.41
N THR A 61 19.50 -0.89 -8.38
CA THR A 61 19.92 -0.19 -7.15
C THR A 61 19.86 -1.07 -5.91
N GLY A 62 19.25 -2.25 -5.99
CA GLY A 62 19.00 -3.13 -4.83
C GLY A 62 17.91 -2.61 -3.89
N ASN A 63 17.27 -1.47 -4.19
CA ASN A 63 16.24 -0.89 -3.33
C ASN A 63 15.00 -1.78 -3.28
N VAL A 64 14.59 -2.14 -2.07
CA VAL A 64 13.36 -2.91 -1.81
C VAL A 64 12.21 -1.96 -1.52
N GLN A 65 11.11 -2.13 -2.23
CA GLN A 65 9.89 -1.32 -2.12
C GLN A 65 8.67 -2.22 -1.96
N CYS A 66 7.60 -1.72 -1.36
CA CYS A 66 6.31 -2.40 -1.37
C CYS A 66 5.50 -1.93 -2.58
N ARG A 67 5.24 -2.82 -3.55
CA ARG A 67 4.38 -2.55 -4.70
C ARG A 67 2.98 -3.11 -4.47
N VAL A 68 2.04 -2.60 -5.28
CA VAL A 68 0.64 -3.05 -5.24
C VAL A 68 0.20 -3.54 -6.61
N ARG A 69 -0.68 -4.55 -6.62
CA ARG A 69 -1.36 -5.01 -7.82
C ARG A 69 -2.76 -5.51 -7.50
N ASP A 70 -3.65 -5.40 -8.47
CA ASP A 70 -4.90 -6.14 -8.49
C ASP A 70 -4.59 -7.65 -8.58
N HIS A 71 -5.27 -8.45 -7.77
CA HIS A 71 -5.13 -9.89 -7.72
C HIS A 71 -6.50 -10.57 -7.88
N GLY A 72 -7.06 -10.48 -9.08
CA GLY A 72 -8.29 -11.18 -9.45
C GLY A 72 -9.57 -10.50 -9.00
N SER A 73 -9.57 -9.17 -8.82
CA SER A 73 -10.79 -8.43 -8.48
C SER A 73 -11.86 -8.59 -9.56
N LYS A 74 -13.10 -8.81 -9.13
CA LYS A 74 -14.30 -8.79 -9.98
C LYS A 74 -14.68 -7.36 -10.35
N ASN A 75 -14.56 -6.43 -9.39
CA ASN A 75 -14.79 -5.01 -9.61
C ASN A 75 -13.47 -4.28 -9.94
N LYS A 76 -13.12 -4.22 -11.23
CA LYS A 76 -11.87 -3.60 -11.70
C LYS A 76 -11.79 -2.09 -11.43
N ASN A 77 -12.92 -1.39 -11.53
CA ASN A 77 -12.97 0.05 -11.31
C ASN A 77 -12.71 0.40 -9.84
N LEU A 78 -13.33 -0.34 -8.91
CA LEU A 78 -13.07 -0.15 -7.48
C LEU A 78 -11.63 -0.52 -7.12
N ALA A 79 -11.09 -1.61 -7.68
CA ALA A 79 -9.69 -1.98 -7.49
C ALA A 79 -8.72 -0.89 -7.98
N ARG A 80 -8.96 -0.32 -9.18
CA ARG A 80 -8.20 0.80 -9.72
C ARG A 80 -8.27 2.03 -8.81
N LYS A 81 -9.47 2.40 -8.37
CA LYS A 81 -9.68 3.52 -7.43
C LYS A 81 -8.92 3.33 -6.12
N ILE A 82 -8.97 2.13 -5.54
CA ILE A 82 -8.20 1.79 -4.33
C ILE A 82 -6.70 1.92 -4.57
N MET A 83 -6.18 1.42 -5.70
CA MET A 83 -4.76 1.56 -6.03
C MET A 83 -4.35 3.03 -6.25
N ALA A 84 -5.23 3.87 -6.79
CA ALA A 84 -5.00 5.31 -6.89
C ALA A 84 -4.97 5.98 -5.51
N ASP A 85 -5.93 5.66 -4.63
CA ASP A 85 -5.94 6.18 -3.26
C ASP A 85 -4.68 5.77 -2.48
N LEU A 86 -4.19 4.54 -2.69
CA LEU A 86 -2.93 4.05 -2.10
C LEU A 86 -1.72 4.84 -2.61
N TYR A 87 -1.62 5.06 -3.91
CA TYR A 87 -0.53 5.81 -4.54
C TYR A 87 -0.50 7.28 -4.09
N VAL A 88 -1.65 7.93 -4.03
CA VAL A 88 -1.76 9.34 -3.59
C VAL A 88 -1.55 9.45 -2.09
N GLY A 89 -2.18 8.58 -1.30
CA GLY A 89 -2.03 8.56 0.16
C GLY A 89 -0.60 8.30 0.62
N SER A 90 0.19 7.53 -0.15
CA SER A 90 1.62 7.31 0.10
C SER A 90 2.53 8.45 -0.39
N GLY A 91 2.01 9.41 -1.16
CA GLY A 91 2.73 10.61 -1.58
C GLY A 91 3.30 10.59 -2.99
N HIS A 92 2.67 9.87 -3.93
CA HIS A 92 3.18 9.70 -5.31
C HIS A 92 4.58 9.09 -5.34
N SER A 93 4.88 8.27 -4.33
CA SER A 93 6.19 7.65 -4.19
C SER A 93 6.25 6.33 -4.95
N VAL A 94 7.45 5.77 -5.02
CA VAL A 94 7.67 4.41 -5.50
C VAL A 94 7.07 3.34 -4.55
N THR A 95 6.68 3.75 -3.33
CA THR A 95 5.93 2.92 -2.39
C THR A 95 4.44 2.93 -2.75
N PHE A 96 3.85 1.73 -2.85
CA PHE A 96 2.55 1.46 -3.46
C PHE A 96 2.46 1.82 -4.94
N TYR A 97 3.58 1.75 -5.64
CA TYR A 97 3.55 1.80 -7.10
C TYR A 97 2.69 0.68 -7.68
N CYS A 98 1.77 1.05 -8.58
CA CYS A 98 0.95 0.16 -9.38
C CYS A 98 1.37 0.25 -10.85
N LYS A 99 1.74 -0.89 -11.44
CA LYS A 99 2.10 -0.92 -12.88
C LYS A 99 0.89 -0.53 -13.73
N GLY A 100 1.09 0.42 -14.63
CA GLY A 100 0.04 0.89 -15.55
C GLY A 100 -1.01 1.79 -14.90
N LEU A 101 -0.75 2.35 -13.72
CA LEU A 101 -1.51 3.49 -13.18
C LEU A 101 -0.68 4.75 -13.43
N GLY A 102 -1.13 5.60 -14.36
CA GLY A 102 -0.45 6.87 -14.64
C GLY A 102 -0.78 7.94 -13.60
N SER A 103 0.07 8.97 -13.48
CA SER A 103 -0.17 10.09 -12.55
C SER A 103 -1.49 10.82 -12.82
N ASN A 104 -1.83 11.06 -14.09
CA ASN A 104 -3.09 11.73 -14.45
C ASN A 104 -4.31 10.86 -14.11
N GLU A 105 -4.25 9.56 -14.42
CA GLU A 105 -5.30 8.59 -14.07
C GLU A 105 -5.46 8.51 -12.54
N ALA A 106 -4.36 8.49 -11.79
CA ALA A 106 -4.40 8.51 -10.33
C ALA A 106 -5.02 9.80 -9.79
N TYR A 107 -4.72 10.96 -10.39
CA TYR A 107 -5.36 12.24 -10.04
C TYR A 107 -6.88 12.19 -10.28
N GLU A 108 -7.31 11.74 -11.45
CA GLU A 108 -8.73 11.64 -11.81
C GLU A 108 -9.49 10.70 -10.89
N LEU A 109 -8.92 9.52 -10.61
CA LEU A 109 -9.52 8.54 -9.73
C LEU A 109 -9.52 9.01 -8.27
N ALA A 110 -8.38 9.47 -7.74
CA ALA A 110 -8.24 9.87 -6.34
C ALA A 110 -9.03 11.14 -6.01
N GLY A 111 -9.09 12.06 -6.96
CA GLY A 111 -9.69 13.38 -6.81
C GLY A 111 -8.68 14.44 -6.35
N LYS A 112 -8.99 15.70 -6.67
CA LYS A 112 -8.12 16.86 -6.41
C LYS A 112 -7.73 17.04 -4.95
N GLU A 113 -8.66 16.84 -4.03
CA GLU A 113 -8.41 17.01 -2.59
C GLU A 113 -7.37 16.01 -2.08
N ALA A 114 -7.56 14.73 -2.40
CA ALA A 114 -6.59 13.69 -2.05
C ALA A 114 -5.22 13.98 -2.66
N TRP A 115 -5.18 14.42 -3.92
CA TRP A 115 -3.95 14.78 -4.61
C TRP A 115 -3.21 15.93 -3.95
N ASN A 116 -3.92 17.00 -3.58
CA ASN A 116 -3.32 18.15 -2.89
C ASN A 116 -2.81 17.80 -1.50
N ASN A 117 -3.39 16.78 -0.86
CA ASN A 117 -2.94 16.25 0.43
C ASN A 117 -2.09 14.97 0.29
N ALA A 118 -1.44 14.74 -0.87
CA ALA A 118 -0.66 13.54 -1.09
C ALA A 118 0.37 13.29 0.05
N GLY A 119 0.57 12.00 0.38
CA GLY A 119 1.49 11.58 1.44
C GLY A 119 0.97 11.76 2.86
N TRP A 120 -0.31 12.10 3.04
CA TRP A 120 -0.91 12.27 4.36
C TRP A 120 -0.77 11.01 5.22
N ALA A 121 -0.93 9.83 4.62
CA ALA A 121 -0.82 8.57 5.35
C ALA A 121 0.62 8.28 5.76
N HIS A 122 1.60 8.65 4.92
CA HIS A 122 3.01 8.57 5.28
C HIS A 122 3.33 9.43 6.52
N ARG A 123 2.88 10.68 6.52
CA ARG A 123 3.10 11.62 7.65
C ARG A 123 2.47 11.08 8.95
N GLN A 124 1.24 10.59 8.89
CA GLN A 124 0.56 10.02 10.06
C GLN A 124 1.20 8.71 10.52
N ALA A 125 1.56 7.81 9.60
CA ALA A 125 2.24 6.56 9.95
C ALA A 125 3.60 6.81 10.63
N MET A 126 4.33 7.85 10.22
CA MET A 126 5.57 8.27 10.87
C MET A 126 5.33 8.73 12.32
N GLN A 127 4.28 9.53 12.56
CA GLN A 127 3.89 9.97 13.91
C GLN A 127 3.52 8.79 14.81
N ILE A 128 2.74 7.84 14.29
CA ILE A 128 2.35 6.62 15.03
C ILE A 128 3.59 5.77 15.37
N ARG A 129 4.52 5.63 14.43
CA ARG A 129 5.70 4.77 14.60
C ARG A 129 6.77 5.41 15.49
N PHE A 130 6.87 6.73 15.47
CA PHE A 130 7.86 7.52 16.22
C PHE A 130 7.16 8.66 16.96
N PRO A 131 6.36 8.34 18.01
CA PRO A 131 5.65 9.37 18.75
C PRO A 131 6.66 10.31 19.41
N THR A 132 6.43 11.61 19.27
CA THR A 132 7.29 12.61 19.92
C THR A 132 7.03 12.59 21.44
N LYS A 133 8.05 12.91 22.26
CA LYS A 133 8.01 12.81 23.73
C LYS A 133 6.83 13.53 24.41
N LYS A 134 6.08 14.41 23.72
CA LYS A 134 4.95 15.16 24.28
C LYS A 134 3.65 14.35 24.42
N GLU A 135 3.54 13.17 23.85
CA GLU A 135 2.30 12.36 23.84
C GLU A 135 2.32 11.18 24.83
N LYS A 136 3.26 11.17 25.80
CA LYS A 136 3.37 10.16 26.85
C LYS A 136 2.93 10.66 28.24
N ALA A 137 1.97 11.57 28.30
CA ALA A 137 1.39 12.07 29.55
C ALA A 137 -0.03 11.51 29.73
#